data_AF-A0A7L0X371-F1
#
_entry.id   AF-A0A7L0X371-F1
#
_cell.length_a   1.000
_cell.length_b   1.000
_cell.length_c   1.000
_cell.angle_alpha   90.00
_cell.angle_beta   90.00
_cell.angle_gamma   90.00
#
_symmetry.space_group_name_H-M   'P 1'
#
loop_
_entity.id
_entity.type
_entity.pdbx_description
1 polymer ?
#
loop_
_entity_poly.entity_id
_entity_poly.type
_entity_poly.pdbx_seq_one_letter_code
_entity_poly.pdbx_strand_id
1 'polypeptide(L)'
;VAGVVYHYDQEGVHRTHCGWEQCICVPLVQPHSGQLLHHWDGLLEEFAGGEAWLPHRYDEQEHNCYTFALAFINHVLSRQGKQPLSKEEFTERFVLPQSRRASRYLSLQRELAHRDCYIVPLPPGGQSS
;
A
#
# COMPACT_ATOMS: atom_id res chain seq x y z
N VAL A 1 -16.84 1.68 7.62
CA VAL A 1 -16.58 1.44 6.18
C VAL A 1 -15.84 0.11 6.09
N ALA A 2 -16.41 -0.88 5.41
CA ALA A 2 -15.69 -2.13 5.14
C ALA A 2 -14.79 -1.89 3.92
N GLY A 3 -13.47 -2.03 4.09
CA GLY A 3 -12.50 -1.94 3.01
C GLY A 3 -12.34 -3.29 2.31
N VAL A 4 -11.78 -3.26 1.10
CA VAL A 4 -11.41 -4.46 0.33
C VAL A 4 -10.01 -4.28 -0.21
N VAL A 5 -9.24 -5.37 -0.22
CA VAL A 5 -7.88 -5.41 -0.76
C VAL A 5 -7.83 -6.44 -1.89
N TYR A 6 -7.13 -6.08 -2.96
CA TYR A 6 -6.79 -7.00 -4.04
C TYR A 6 -5.32 -7.40 -3.91
N HIS A 7 -5.03 -8.69 -4.00
CA HIS A 7 -3.66 -9.20 -4.07
C HIS A 7 -3.54 -10.24 -5.16
N TYR A 8 -2.35 -10.35 -5.74
CA TYR A 8 -2.06 -11.26 -6.84
C TYR A 8 -1.01 -12.28 -6.39
N ASP A 9 -1.32 -13.55 -6.52
CA ASP A 9 -0.41 -14.66 -6.23
C ASP A 9 -0.53 -15.78 -7.28
N GLN A 10 0.05 -16.94 -7.00
CA GLN A 10 0.08 -18.10 -7.88
C GLN A 10 -1.32 -18.62 -8.24
N GLU A 11 -2.34 -18.31 -7.44
CA GLU A 11 -3.73 -18.69 -7.67
C GLU A 11 -4.54 -17.60 -8.40
N GLY A 12 -3.89 -16.49 -8.79
CA GLY A 12 -4.54 -15.37 -9.48
C GLY A 12 -4.78 -14.17 -8.58
N VAL A 13 -5.70 -13.30 -9.00
CA VAL A 13 -6.09 -12.12 -8.23
C VAL A 13 -7.20 -12.49 -7.25
N HIS A 14 -6.99 -12.15 -5.99
CA HIS A 14 -7.94 -12.36 -4.90
C HIS A 14 -8.51 -11.04 -4.42
N ARG A 15 -9.76 -11.07 -3.97
CA ARG A 15 -10.47 -9.93 -3.40
C ARG A 15 -10.83 -10.26 -1.95
N THR A 16 -10.13 -9.63 -1.02
CA THR A 16 -10.17 -10.01 0.40
C THR A 16 -10.70 -8.88 1.26
N HIS A 17 -11.58 -9.22 2.20
CA HIS A 17 -12.24 -8.27 3.10
C HIS A 17 -11.53 -8.12 4.47
N CYS A 18 -10.65 -9.05 4.82
CA CYS A 18 -9.95 -9.12 6.09
C CYS A 18 -8.50 -9.60 5.90
N GLY A 19 -7.70 -9.66 6.97
CA GLY A 19 -6.32 -10.15 6.95
C GLY A 19 -5.29 -9.08 6.58
N TRP A 20 -5.73 -7.89 6.19
CA TRP A 20 -4.87 -6.74 5.87
C TRP A 20 -4.73 -5.75 7.04
N GLU A 21 -5.32 -6.03 8.19
CA GLU A 21 -5.34 -5.13 9.36
C GLU A 21 -3.95 -4.93 9.96
N GLN A 22 -3.01 -5.84 9.65
CA GLN A 22 -1.60 -5.75 10.04
C GLN A 22 -0.68 -5.24 8.91
N CYS A 23 -1.24 -4.84 7.77
CA CYS A 23 -0.47 -4.31 6.65
C CYS A 23 -0.08 -2.84 6.88
N ILE A 24 0.99 -2.43 6.20
CA ILE A 24 1.42 -1.03 6.17
C ILE A 24 0.72 -0.34 5.01
N CYS A 25 -0.06 0.70 5.31
CA CYS A 25 -0.69 1.51 4.26
C CYS A 25 0.33 2.46 3.63
N VAL A 26 0.43 2.42 2.30
CA VAL A 26 1.25 3.34 1.51
C VAL A 26 0.32 4.36 0.85
N PRO A 27 0.33 5.65 1.28
CA PRO A 27 -0.56 6.66 0.72
C PRO A 27 -0.05 7.09 -0.66
N LEU A 28 -0.76 6.66 -1.71
CA LEU A 28 -0.40 6.95 -3.11
C LEU A 28 -1.00 8.25 -3.64
N VAL A 29 -2.16 8.63 -3.10
CA VAL A 29 -2.98 9.73 -3.59
C VAL A 29 -3.19 10.73 -2.46
N GLN A 30 -3.09 12.02 -2.77
CA GLN A 30 -3.39 13.06 -1.79
C GLN A 30 -4.91 13.14 -1.55
N PRO A 31 -5.37 13.43 -0.32
CA PRO A 31 -6.79 13.44 0.04
C PRO A 31 -7.68 14.36 -0.84
N HIS A 32 -7.09 15.40 -1.44
CA HIS A 32 -7.79 16.38 -2.28
C HIS A 32 -8.03 15.91 -3.73
N SER A 33 -7.65 14.67 -4.07
CA SER A 33 -7.78 14.11 -5.43
C SER A 33 -9.16 13.44 -5.64
N GLY A 34 -10.24 14.10 -5.23
CA GLY A 34 -11.57 13.50 -5.05
C GLY A 34 -12.14 12.76 -6.27
N GLN A 35 -11.91 13.26 -7.49
CA GLN A 35 -12.43 12.60 -8.71
C GLN A 35 -11.79 11.24 -8.98
N LEU A 36 -10.51 11.04 -8.61
CA LEU A 36 -9.84 9.77 -8.82
C LEU A 36 -10.36 8.70 -7.85
N LEU A 37 -10.60 9.09 -6.59
CA LEU A 37 -11.08 8.18 -5.55
C LEU A 37 -12.46 7.61 -5.89
N HIS A 38 -13.34 8.39 -6.54
CA HIS A 38 -14.67 7.94 -6.94
C HIS A 38 -14.69 6.82 -8.00
N HIS A 39 -13.65 6.73 -8.83
CA HIS A 39 -13.56 5.70 -9.88
C HIS A 39 -12.53 4.60 -9.56
N TRP A 40 -11.79 4.75 -8.46
CA TRP A 40 -10.68 3.87 -8.10
C TRP A 40 -11.13 2.41 -7.97
N ASP A 41 -12.23 2.16 -7.25
CA ASP A 41 -12.73 0.80 -7.01
C ASP A 41 -13.18 0.10 -8.30
N GLY A 42 -13.90 0.82 -9.17
CA GLY A 42 -14.35 0.27 -10.45
C GLY A 42 -13.20 -0.02 -11.42
N LEU A 43 -12.19 0.87 -11.45
CA LEU A 43 -10.99 0.67 -12.26
C LEU A 43 -10.18 -0.53 -11.75
N LEU A 44 -10.08 -0.71 -10.42
CA LEU A 44 -9.36 -1.83 -9.85
C LEU A 44 -10.07 -3.16 -10.10
N GLU A 45 -11.40 -3.20 -10.01
CA GLU A 45 -12.21 -4.38 -10.34
C GLU A 45 -12.02 -4.79 -11.81
N GLU A 46 -12.12 -3.85 -12.75
CA GLU A 46 -11.89 -4.11 -14.18
C GLU A 46 -10.46 -4.59 -14.44
N PHE A 47 -9.47 -3.91 -13.85
CA PHE A 47 -8.07 -4.24 -14.00
C PHE A 47 -7.73 -5.63 -13.45
N ALA A 48 -8.28 -5.97 -12.27
CA ALA A 48 -8.09 -7.26 -11.61
C ALA A 48 -8.66 -8.43 -12.42
N GLY A 49 -9.76 -8.20 -13.16
CA GLY A 49 -10.37 -9.21 -14.04
C GLY A 49 -9.65 -9.43 -15.37
N GLY A 50 -8.60 -8.68 -15.67
CA GLY A 50 -7.89 -8.76 -16.95
C GLY A 50 -7.09 -10.06 -17.13
N GLU A 51 -7.04 -10.58 -18.36
CA GLU A 51 -6.33 -11.83 -18.71
C GLU A 51 -4.82 -11.82 -18.37
N ALA A 52 -4.24 -10.62 -18.23
CA ALA A 52 -2.85 -10.46 -17.81
C ALA A 52 -2.57 -11.10 -16.45
N TRP A 53 -3.57 -11.12 -15.54
CA TRP A 53 -3.41 -11.52 -14.14
C TRP A 53 -3.99 -12.90 -13.84
N LEU A 54 -4.08 -13.76 -14.86
CA LEU A 54 -4.49 -15.14 -14.67
C LEU A 54 -3.41 -15.95 -13.93
N PRO A 55 -3.78 -17.04 -13.22
CA PRO A 55 -2.85 -17.81 -12.38
C PRO A 55 -1.61 -18.31 -13.15
N HIS A 56 -1.81 -18.80 -14.38
CA HIS A 56 -0.74 -19.32 -15.23
C HIS A 56 0.23 -18.26 -15.77
N ARG A 57 -0.05 -16.97 -15.55
CA ARG A 57 0.82 -15.85 -15.91
C ARG A 57 1.72 -15.42 -14.76
N TYR A 58 1.50 -15.97 -13.56
CA TYR A 58 2.26 -15.62 -12.38
C TYR A 58 3.72 -16.04 -12.56
N ASP A 59 4.62 -15.09 -12.28
CA ASP A 59 6.05 -15.31 -12.21
C ASP A 59 6.62 -14.56 -11.00
N GLU A 60 7.29 -15.28 -10.12
CA GLU A 60 7.79 -14.72 -8.85
C GLU A 60 8.75 -13.54 -9.06
N GLN A 61 9.46 -13.46 -10.18
CA GLN A 61 10.47 -12.43 -10.45
C GLN A 61 9.89 -11.27 -11.27
N GLU A 62 9.11 -11.58 -12.30
CA GLU A 62 8.70 -10.63 -13.32
C GLU A 62 7.20 -10.34 -13.36
N HIS A 63 6.36 -11.19 -12.77
CA HIS A 63 4.90 -11.04 -12.82
C HIS A 63 4.24 -11.50 -11.52
N ASN A 64 4.42 -10.71 -10.47
CA ASN A 64 4.03 -10.99 -9.08
C ASN A 64 3.16 -9.87 -8.47
N CYS A 65 2.83 -10.01 -7.19
CA CYS A 65 2.05 -9.03 -6.42
C CYS A 65 2.58 -7.59 -6.50
N TYR A 66 3.90 -7.41 -6.53
CA TYR A 66 4.53 -6.10 -6.64
C TYR A 66 4.25 -5.49 -8.01
N THR A 67 4.46 -6.27 -9.08
CA THR A 67 4.19 -5.80 -10.44
C THR A 67 2.71 -5.57 -10.70
N PHE A 68 1.81 -6.32 -10.07
CA PHE A 68 0.37 -6.07 -10.09
C PHE A 68 0.03 -4.69 -9.54
N ALA A 69 0.47 -4.39 -8.32
CA ALA A 69 0.23 -3.10 -7.69
C ALA A 69 0.83 -1.95 -8.52
N LEU A 70 2.07 -2.10 -8.98
CA LEU A 70 2.73 -1.07 -9.79
C LEU A 70 2.05 -0.86 -11.15
N ALA A 71 1.64 -1.93 -11.82
CA ALA A 71 0.95 -1.84 -13.11
C ALA A 71 -0.40 -1.14 -12.97
N PHE A 72 -1.16 -1.40 -11.91
CA PHE A 72 -2.40 -0.68 -11.63
C PHE A 72 -2.15 0.81 -11.37
N ILE A 73 -1.13 1.15 -10.58
CA ILE A 73 -0.75 2.54 -10.31
C ILE A 73 -0.38 3.25 -11.61
N ASN A 74 0.42 2.61 -12.46
CA ASN A 74 0.81 3.16 -13.75
C ASN A 74 -0.38 3.28 -14.72
N HIS A 75 -1.32 2.34 -14.69
CA HIS A 75 -2.58 2.46 -15.42
C HIS A 75 -3.33 3.74 -14.99
N VAL A 76 -3.47 3.97 -13.69
CA VAL A 76 -4.10 5.19 -13.17
C VAL A 76 -3.33 6.47 -13.55
N LEU A 77 -2.00 6.47 -13.42
CA LEU A 77 -1.16 7.61 -13.81
C LEU A 77 -1.29 7.95 -15.30
N SER A 78 -1.34 6.93 -16.16
CA SER A 78 -1.50 7.12 -17.60
C SER A 78 -2.82 7.83 -17.95
N ARG A 79 -3.92 7.48 -17.25
CA ARG A 79 -5.23 8.16 -17.41
C ARG A 79 -5.21 9.61 -16.94
N GLN A 80 -4.27 9.96 -16.06
CA GLN A 80 -4.03 11.34 -15.63
C GLN A 80 -3.04 12.09 -16.52
N GLY A 81 -2.54 11.48 -17.60
CA GLY A 81 -1.51 12.06 -18.46
C GLY A 81 -0.13 12.17 -17.77
N LYS A 82 0.11 11.39 -16.72
CA LYS A 82 1.38 11.36 -15.99
C LYS A 82 2.27 10.24 -16.51
N GLN A 83 3.57 10.42 -16.33
CA GLN A 83 4.56 9.38 -16.65
C GLN A 83 4.40 8.18 -15.72
N PRO A 84 4.57 6.94 -16.22
CA PRO A 84 4.60 5.75 -15.40
C PRO A 84 5.86 5.74 -14.52
N LEU A 85 5.77 5.07 -13.38
CA LEU A 85 6.87 4.84 -12.45
C LEU A 85 7.58 3.52 -12.76
N SER A 86 8.91 3.52 -12.66
CA SER A 86 9.69 2.28 -12.66
C SER A 86 9.56 1.50 -11.34
N LYS A 87 10.06 0.25 -11.30
CA LYS A 87 10.14 -0.56 -10.07
C LYS A 87 10.98 0.19 -9.02
N GLU A 88 12.09 0.77 -9.44
CA GLU A 88 13.03 1.51 -8.59
C GLU A 88 12.38 2.78 -8.04
N GLU A 89 11.81 3.61 -8.91
CA GLU A 89 11.17 4.87 -8.51
C GLU A 89 10.02 4.66 -7.52
N PHE A 90 9.18 3.65 -7.78
CA PHE A 90 8.08 3.32 -6.88
C PHE A 90 8.59 2.84 -5.52
N THR A 91 9.58 1.94 -5.52
CA THR A 91 10.18 1.43 -4.29
C THR A 91 10.81 2.55 -3.46
N GLU A 92 11.62 3.39 -4.07
CA GLU A 92 12.35 4.44 -3.36
C GLU A 92 11.42 5.51 -2.78
N ARG A 93 10.42 5.92 -3.55
CA ARG A 93 9.54 7.03 -3.16
C ARG A 93 8.43 6.63 -2.21
N PHE A 94 7.91 5.42 -2.33
CA PHE A 94 6.68 5.01 -1.63
C PHE A 94 6.88 3.86 -0.65
N VAL A 95 7.63 2.81 -1.05
CA VAL A 95 7.76 1.60 -0.23
C VAL A 95 8.82 1.76 0.86
N LEU A 96 10.06 2.14 0.48
CA LEU A 96 11.18 2.25 1.42
C LEU A 96 10.91 3.18 2.61
N PRO A 97 10.29 4.38 2.44
CA PRO A 97 10.02 5.26 3.58
C PRO A 97 9.09 4.60 4.61
N GLN A 98 8.06 3.88 4.15
CA GLN A 98 7.10 3.23 5.04
C GLN A 98 7.71 1.99 5.70
N SER A 99 8.47 1.19 4.96
CA SER A 99 9.20 0.04 5.51
C SER A 99 10.21 0.45 6.59
N ARG A 100 10.95 1.55 6.37
CA ARG A 100 11.87 2.11 7.38
C ARG A 100 11.12 2.57 8.63
N ARG A 101 9.98 3.26 8.46
CA ARG A 101 9.15 3.71 9.57
C ARG A 101 8.60 2.52 10.37
N ALA A 102 8.09 1.50 9.69
CA ALA A 102 7.58 0.29 10.32
C ALA A 102 8.68 -0.47 11.07
N SER A 103 9.87 -0.61 10.47
CA SER A 103 11.02 -1.24 11.12
C SER A 103 11.41 -0.52 12.43
N ARG A 104 11.46 0.82 12.42
CA ARG A 104 11.70 1.62 13.63
C ARG A 104 10.60 1.42 14.68
N TYR A 105 9.34 1.45 14.26
CA TYR A 105 8.21 1.23 15.15
C TYR A 105 8.24 -0.16 15.80
N LEU A 106 8.45 -1.21 15.01
CA LEU A 106 8.54 -2.59 15.52
C LEU A 106 9.74 -2.76 16.47
N SER A 107 10.86 -2.12 16.17
CA SER A 107 12.03 -2.15 17.05
C SER A 107 11.74 -1.50 18.41
N LEU A 108 11.11 -0.31 18.38
CA LEU A 108 10.69 0.39 19.60
C LEU A 108 9.65 -0.43 20.39
N GLN A 109 8.64 -0.98 19.71
CA GLN A 109 7.60 -1.78 20.34
C GLN A 109 8.18 -3.02 21.04
N ARG A 110 9.16 -3.69 20.40
CA ARG A 110 9.89 -4.80 21.03
C ARG A 110 10.68 -4.32 22.24
N GLU A 111 11.40 -3.20 22.16
CA GLU A 111 12.16 -2.69 23.29
C GLU A 111 11.27 -2.36 24.50
N LEU A 112 10.14 -1.67 24.25
CA LEU A 112 9.16 -1.33 25.28
C LEU A 112 8.51 -2.57 25.91
N ALA A 113 8.34 -3.66 25.16
CA ALA A 113 7.79 -4.91 25.70
C ALA A 113 8.75 -5.61 26.68
N HIS A 114 10.05 -5.31 26.64
CA HIS A 114 11.08 -5.93 27.50
C HIS A 114 11.56 -5.00 28.62
N ARG A 115 10.97 -3.80 28.75
CA ARG A 115 11.35 -2.78 29.74
C ARG A 115 10.11 -2.31 30.48
N ASP A 116 10.20 -2.13 31.80
CA ASP A 116 9.15 -1.45 32.56
C ASP A 116 9.14 0.04 32.19
N CYS A 117 8.29 0.40 31.22
CA CYS A 117 8.13 1.76 30.73
C CYS A 117 6.78 2.33 31.19
N TYR A 118 6.78 3.57 31.67
CA TYR A 118 5.56 4.30 32.00
C TYR A 118 5.32 5.41 30.97
N ILE A 119 4.10 5.46 30.42
CA ILE A 119 3.70 6.52 29.48
C ILE A 119 3.29 7.73 30.32
N VAL A 120 4.07 8.80 30.27
CA VAL A 120 3.71 10.07 30.91
C VAL A 120 2.68 10.78 30.01
N PRO A 121 1.45 11.06 30.51
CA PRO A 121 0.47 11.80 29.73
C PRO A 121 1.00 13.20 29.42
N LEU A 122 0.82 13.64 28.16
CA LEU A 122 1.19 14.99 27.75
C LEU A 122 0.39 16.01 28.59
N PRO A 123 1.04 16.99 29.23
CA PRO A 123 0.31 18.02 29.96
C PRO A 123 -0.56 18.83 28.98
N PRO A 124 -1.78 19.22 29.39
CA PRO A 124 -2.67 20.03 28.57
C PRO A 124 -2.07 21.45 28.43
N GLY A 125 -1.25 21.66 27.40
CA GLY A 125 -0.64 22.98 27.14
C GLY A 125 0.68 23.01 26.38
N GLY A 126 1.21 21.89 25.90
CA GLY A 126 2.46 21.87 25.11
C GLY A 126 2.33 22.48 23.71
N GLN A 127 2.12 23.79 23.62
CA GLN A 127 2.49 24.57 22.43
C GLN A 127 4.01 24.75 22.45
N SER A 128 4.68 24.19 21.45
CA SER A 128 6.09 24.41 21.17
C SER A 128 6.35 25.90 21.00
N SER A 129 7.28 26.47 21.78
CA SER A 129 7.90 27.77 21.48
C SER A 129 8.92 27.63 20.36
#